data_AF-A0AAN9V644-F1
#
_entry.id   AF-A0AAN9V644-F1
#
_cell.length_a   1.000
_cell.length_b   1.000
_cell.length_c   1.000
_cell.angle_alpha   90.00
_cell.angle_beta   90.00
_cell.angle_gamma   90.00
#
_symmetry.space_group_name_H-M   'P 1'
#
loop_
_entity.id
_entity.type
_entity.pdbx_description
1 polymer ?
#
loop_
_entity_poly.entity_id
_entity_poly.type
_entity_poly.pdbx_seq_one_letter_code
_entity_poly.pdbx_strand_id
1 'polypeptide(L)'
;MAALPMGLAQMLAVADDEDATGRRSAAAADELVRHFQHQYRFTFEGLIGRGVFGATFRIVEKLQHGASRRLAVKRALEPYGYRSLRREITMLQYLRGSAHIANLVAWRDDPAPVNIRGLRRLRRFVHRGYEGAAQAALVGLANPVMVLEYLSNGDMGRLYDRALAHNILLPNRVLWSFFLCSMLGDEGGKFPEHAEVPIVKLIDFGQATVPQGFGNGSPENIYRAARIIVNLICRRGEGGDVTTHWQGRETRAGRILPDAAGNNPFPTLDPWLRDLLAECMAREWHRRPDLRTAIERAEIGARMPPAAYTFPPGALARETPEYIRAVLKTLVYDADPNA
;
A
#
# COMPACT_ATOMS: atom_id res chain seq x y z
N MET A 1 -28.95 -8.81 9.12
CA MET A 1 -29.51 -8.63 7.77
C MET A 1 -28.77 -9.56 6.84
N ALA A 2 -29.43 -10.61 6.35
CA ALA A 2 -28.87 -11.49 5.33
C ALA A 2 -28.77 -10.73 4.00
N ALA A 3 -27.61 -10.78 3.34
CA ALA A 3 -27.44 -10.24 2.00
C ALA A 3 -28.38 -10.99 1.04
N LEU A 4 -29.22 -10.25 0.31
CA LEU A 4 -30.03 -10.81 -0.77
C LEU A 4 -29.10 -11.38 -1.85
N PRO A 5 -29.40 -12.55 -2.44
CA PRO A 5 -28.59 -13.10 -3.51
C PRO A 5 -28.65 -12.19 -4.74
N MET A 6 -27.50 -11.90 -5.36
CA MET A 6 -27.42 -11.14 -6.60
C MET A 6 -28.27 -11.79 -7.69
N GLY A 7 -29.06 -10.98 -8.39
CA GLY A 7 -29.87 -11.46 -9.52
C GLY A 7 -29.00 -11.87 -10.71
N LEU A 8 -29.47 -12.85 -11.48
CA LEU A 8 -28.76 -13.42 -12.64
C LEU A 8 -28.28 -12.36 -13.66
N ALA A 9 -29.06 -11.30 -13.89
CA ALA A 9 -28.67 -10.19 -14.77
C ALA A 9 -27.47 -9.39 -14.23
N GLN A 10 -27.36 -9.28 -12.91
CA GLN A 10 -26.25 -8.61 -12.23
C GLN A 10 -25.00 -9.50 -12.26
N MET A 11 -25.15 -10.82 -12.13
CA MET A 11 -24.07 -11.77 -12.30
C MET A 11 -23.52 -11.78 -13.74
N LEU A 12 -24.39 -11.75 -14.75
CA LEU A 12 -23.99 -11.68 -16.16
C LEU A 12 -23.28 -10.36 -16.48
N ALA A 13 -23.77 -9.23 -15.98
CA ALA A 13 -23.11 -7.94 -16.18
C ALA A 13 -21.73 -7.86 -15.51
N VAL A 14 -21.55 -8.46 -14.32
CA VAL A 14 -20.24 -8.56 -13.66
C VAL A 14 -19.30 -9.47 -14.44
N ALA A 15 -19.79 -10.63 -14.92
CA ALA A 15 -18.98 -11.54 -15.74
C ALA A 15 -18.56 -10.90 -17.09
N ASP A 16 -19.46 -10.19 -17.75
CA ASP A 16 -19.17 -9.48 -19.01
C ASP A 16 -18.13 -8.36 -18.80
N ASP A 17 -18.18 -7.65 -17.67
CA ASP A 17 -17.22 -6.60 -17.32
C ASP A 17 -15.86 -7.18 -16.89
N GLU A 18 -15.85 -8.31 -16.20
CA GLU A 18 -14.63 -9.07 -15.89
C GLU A 18 -13.94 -9.59 -17.17
N ASP A 19 -14.72 -10.13 -18.12
CA ASP A 19 -14.22 -10.59 -19.42
C ASP A 19 -13.72 -9.43 -20.29
N ALA A 20 -14.42 -8.29 -20.29
CA ALA A 20 -13.96 -7.08 -20.97
C ALA A 20 -12.64 -6.55 -20.35
N THR A 21 -12.56 -6.50 -19.02
CA THR A 21 -11.35 -6.07 -18.29
C THR A 21 -10.18 -7.04 -18.47
N GLY A 22 -10.48 -8.34 -18.54
CA GLY A 22 -9.52 -9.39 -18.87
C GLY A 22 -8.92 -9.21 -20.27
N ARG A 23 -9.77 -9.03 -21.29
CA ARG A 23 -9.33 -8.78 -22.67
C ARG A 23 -8.49 -7.51 -22.80
N ARG A 24 -8.89 -6.42 -22.14
CA ARG A 24 -8.14 -5.15 -22.13
C ARG A 24 -6.77 -5.30 -21.47
N SER A 25 -6.70 -6.01 -20.35
CA SER A 25 -5.43 -6.30 -19.67
C SER A 25 -4.50 -7.16 -20.53
N ALA A 26 -5.04 -8.13 -21.28
CA ALA A 26 -4.28 -8.95 -22.22
C ALA A 26 -3.73 -8.12 -23.39
N ALA A 27 -4.54 -7.25 -23.99
CA ALA A 27 -4.09 -6.35 -25.06
C ALA A 27 -2.97 -5.39 -24.59
N ALA A 28 -3.09 -4.86 -23.37
CA ALA A 28 -2.02 -4.07 -22.76
C ALA A 28 -0.76 -4.90 -22.48
N ALA A 29 -0.90 -6.15 -22.05
CA ALA A 29 0.23 -7.07 -21.90
C ALA A 29 0.94 -7.29 -23.25
N ASP A 30 0.21 -7.55 -24.33
CA ASP A 30 0.76 -7.76 -25.68
C ASP A 30 1.47 -6.51 -26.22
N GLU A 31 0.96 -5.31 -25.92
CA GLU A 31 1.64 -4.05 -26.20
C GLU A 31 2.98 -3.99 -25.46
N LEU A 32 2.98 -4.23 -24.14
CA LEU A 32 4.18 -4.14 -23.31
C LEU A 32 5.22 -5.22 -23.65
N VAL A 33 4.79 -6.45 -23.95
CA VAL A 33 5.67 -7.53 -24.43
C VAL A 33 6.36 -7.07 -25.72
N ARG A 34 5.59 -6.61 -26.71
CA ARG A 34 6.15 -6.13 -27.98
C ARG A 34 7.06 -4.92 -27.80
N HIS A 35 6.77 -4.08 -26.82
CA HIS A 35 7.55 -2.88 -26.53
C HIS A 35 8.89 -3.20 -25.86
N PHE A 36 8.88 -4.05 -24.84
CA PHE A 36 10.06 -4.37 -24.03
C PHE A 36 10.92 -5.49 -24.63
N GLN A 37 10.37 -6.40 -25.46
CA GLN A 37 11.17 -7.45 -26.13
C GLN A 37 12.30 -6.90 -27.00
N HIS A 38 12.15 -5.68 -27.52
CA HIS A 38 13.15 -5.01 -28.36
C HIS A 38 14.11 -4.12 -27.55
N GLN A 39 14.09 -4.19 -26.23
CA GLN A 39 14.92 -3.40 -25.34
C GLN A 39 15.86 -4.31 -24.56
N TYR A 40 17.16 -4.24 -24.86
CA TYR A 40 18.17 -5.13 -24.27
C TYR A 40 18.24 -5.10 -22.73
N ARG A 41 17.81 -4.00 -22.10
CA ARG A 41 17.82 -3.83 -20.63
C ARG A 41 16.58 -4.33 -19.94
N PHE A 42 15.47 -4.57 -20.65
CA PHE A 42 14.20 -4.85 -20.00
C PHE A 42 13.64 -6.20 -20.43
N THR A 43 12.99 -6.88 -19.51
CA THR A 43 12.28 -8.14 -19.77
C THR A 43 10.91 -8.05 -19.13
N PHE A 44 9.86 -8.33 -19.89
CA PHE A 44 8.49 -8.38 -19.37
C PHE A 44 8.27 -9.72 -18.66
N GLU A 45 7.73 -9.69 -17.44
CA GLU A 45 7.46 -10.91 -16.65
C GLU A 45 5.96 -11.25 -16.56
N GLY A 46 5.05 -10.26 -16.59
CA GLY A 46 3.62 -10.55 -16.55
C GLY A 46 2.74 -9.50 -15.89
N LEU A 47 1.45 -9.80 -15.79
CA LEU A 47 0.46 -9.02 -15.04
C LEU A 47 0.58 -9.34 -13.54
N ILE A 48 0.59 -8.31 -12.69
CA ILE A 48 0.67 -8.45 -11.22
C ILE A 48 -0.51 -7.84 -10.46
N GLY A 49 -1.33 -7.02 -11.12
CA GLY A 49 -2.55 -6.50 -10.50
C GLY A 49 -3.48 -5.84 -11.51
N ARG A 50 -4.78 -5.94 -11.26
CA ARG A 50 -5.83 -5.22 -11.99
C ARG A 50 -6.49 -4.25 -11.02
N GLY A 51 -6.58 -2.99 -11.41
CA GLY A 51 -7.37 -1.98 -10.73
C GLY A 51 -8.57 -1.59 -11.59
N VAL A 52 -9.51 -0.87 -10.98
CA VAL A 52 -10.74 -0.39 -11.64
C VAL A 52 -10.45 0.40 -12.92
N PHE A 53 -9.30 1.07 -12.99
CA PHE A 53 -8.97 1.99 -14.09
C PHE A 53 -7.71 1.60 -14.88
N GLY A 54 -7.09 0.46 -14.56
CA GLY A 54 -5.78 0.13 -15.09
C GLY A 54 -5.28 -1.25 -14.72
N ALA A 55 -4.13 -1.61 -15.30
CA ALA A 55 -3.40 -2.82 -14.98
C ALA A 55 -1.97 -2.48 -14.58
N THR A 56 -1.42 -3.29 -13.68
CA THR A 56 -0.04 -3.22 -13.23
C THR A 56 0.70 -4.47 -13.67
N PHE A 57 1.84 -4.27 -14.31
CA PHE A 57 2.66 -5.32 -14.89
C PHE A 57 4.05 -5.32 -14.25
N ARG A 58 4.72 -6.47 -14.26
CA ARG A 58 6.08 -6.61 -13.76
C ARG A 58 7.06 -6.67 -14.92
N ILE A 59 8.13 -5.92 -14.79
CA ILE A 59 9.28 -5.98 -15.68
C ILE A 59 10.57 -6.15 -14.86
N VAL A 60 11.60 -6.70 -15.48
CA VAL A 60 12.96 -6.78 -14.94
C VAL A 60 13.85 -5.84 -15.71
N GLU A 61 14.56 -4.97 -15.00
CA GLU A 61 15.65 -4.17 -15.55
C GLU A 61 16.98 -4.85 -15.25
N LYS A 62 17.77 -5.11 -16.29
CA LYS A 62 19.18 -5.52 -16.21
C LYS A 62 20.05 -4.29 -15.97
N LEU A 63 20.77 -4.30 -14.86
CA LEU A 63 21.71 -3.28 -14.41
C LEU A 63 23.14 -3.64 -14.82
N GLN A 64 24.10 -2.77 -14.48
CA GLN A 64 25.52 -3.07 -14.67
C GLN A 64 25.96 -4.23 -13.77
N HIS A 65 27.07 -4.88 -14.15
CA HIS A 65 27.68 -5.98 -13.38
C HIS A 65 26.77 -7.19 -13.15
N GLY A 66 25.82 -7.45 -14.06
CA GLY A 66 24.94 -8.62 -13.98
C GLY A 66 23.83 -8.50 -12.92
N ALA A 67 23.74 -7.39 -12.20
CA ALA A 67 22.64 -7.14 -11.29
C ALA A 67 21.33 -6.92 -12.05
N SER A 68 20.21 -7.20 -11.41
CA SER A 68 18.88 -6.91 -11.95
C SER A 68 17.95 -6.41 -10.85
N ARG A 69 16.91 -5.67 -11.25
CA ARG A 69 15.83 -5.25 -10.35
C ARG A 69 14.48 -5.42 -11.01
N ARG A 70 13.46 -5.73 -10.20
CA ARG A 70 12.05 -5.74 -10.65
C ARG A 70 11.47 -4.33 -10.52
N LEU A 71 10.59 -3.99 -11.46
CA LEU A 71 9.85 -2.73 -11.51
C LEU A 71 8.38 -3.04 -11.82
N ALA A 72 7.49 -2.15 -11.37
CA ALA A 72 6.06 -2.23 -11.64
C ALA A 72 5.66 -1.18 -12.69
N VAL A 73 5.09 -1.60 -13.81
CA VAL A 73 4.57 -0.72 -14.86
C VAL A 73 3.07 -0.60 -14.71
N LYS A 74 2.55 0.60 -14.44
CA LYS A 74 1.10 0.85 -14.40
C LYS A 74 0.64 1.46 -15.72
N ARG A 75 -0.42 0.87 -16.30
CA ARG A 75 -1.08 1.32 -17.52
C ARG A 75 -2.55 1.56 -17.23
N ALA A 76 -3.07 2.66 -17.72
CA ALA A 76 -4.50 2.85 -17.80
C ALA A 76 -5.05 2.09 -19.02
N LEU A 77 -6.14 1.36 -18.82
CA LEU A 77 -6.75 0.52 -19.88
C LEU A 77 -7.82 1.28 -20.68
N GLU A 78 -8.26 2.44 -20.18
CA GLU A 78 -9.36 3.21 -20.73
C GLU A 78 -9.14 4.73 -20.59
N PRO A 79 -9.83 5.54 -21.42
CA PRO A 79 -9.76 7.00 -21.35
C PRO A 79 -10.05 7.58 -19.96
N TYR A 80 -11.02 7.03 -19.23
CA TYR A 80 -11.34 7.48 -17.88
C TYR A 80 -10.17 7.24 -16.92
N GLY A 81 -9.46 6.11 -17.09
CA GLY A 81 -8.28 5.78 -16.30
C GLY A 81 -7.08 6.69 -16.57
N TYR A 82 -7.01 7.36 -17.72
CA TYR A 82 -5.92 8.31 -18.01
C TYR A 82 -5.89 9.46 -17.02
N ARG A 83 -7.05 9.99 -16.64
CA ARG A 83 -7.12 11.08 -15.66
C ARG A 83 -6.65 10.62 -14.28
N SER A 84 -7.04 9.42 -13.87
CA SER A 84 -6.64 8.84 -12.58
C SER A 84 -5.12 8.59 -12.56
N LEU A 85 -4.56 7.99 -13.61
CA LEU A 85 -3.13 7.71 -13.69
C LEU A 85 -2.28 8.98 -13.79
N ARG A 86 -2.71 10.00 -14.53
CA ARG A 86 -2.06 11.33 -14.54
C ARG A 86 -2.02 11.94 -13.15
N ARG A 87 -3.14 11.88 -12.42
CA ARG A 87 -3.23 12.40 -11.05
C ARG A 87 -2.26 11.68 -10.12
N GLU A 88 -2.20 10.36 -10.22
CA GLU A 88 -1.26 9.55 -9.45
C GLU A 88 0.19 9.91 -9.77
N ILE A 89 0.55 10.04 -11.05
CA ILE A 89 1.88 10.49 -11.50
C ILE A 89 2.22 11.85 -10.90
N THR A 90 1.31 12.83 -10.99
CA THR A 90 1.51 14.17 -10.41
C THR A 90 1.75 14.09 -8.90
N MET A 91 0.94 13.32 -8.17
CA MET A 91 1.10 13.17 -6.71
C MET A 91 2.43 12.52 -6.35
N LEU A 92 2.83 11.47 -7.06
CA LEU A 92 4.10 10.79 -6.81
C LEU A 92 5.32 11.64 -7.17
N GLN A 93 5.20 12.61 -8.09
CA GLN A 93 6.23 13.61 -8.32
C GLN A 93 6.38 14.54 -7.11
N TYR A 94 5.28 15.00 -6.52
CA TYR A 94 5.30 15.86 -5.33
C TYR A 94 5.84 15.14 -4.09
N LEU A 95 5.54 13.85 -3.95
CA LEU A 95 5.94 13.03 -2.80
C LEU A 95 7.28 12.31 -3.01
N ARG A 96 8.02 12.66 -4.05
CA ARG A 96 9.26 11.98 -4.41
C ARG A 96 10.33 12.19 -3.33
N GLY A 97 11.03 11.11 -3.00
CA GLY A 97 12.05 11.10 -1.95
C GLY A 97 11.54 10.52 -0.63
N SER A 98 10.22 10.47 -0.45
CA SER A 98 9.61 9.91 0.73
C SER A 98 9.92 8.42 0.93
N ALA A 99 10.43 8.06 2.10
CA ALA A 99 10.68 6.66 2.47
C ALA A 99 9.40 5.80 2.49
N HIS A 100 8.25 6.41 2.77
CA HIS A 100 6.95 5.74 2.96
C HIS A 100 6.05 5.82 1.72
N ILE A 101 6.52 6.37 0.61
CA ILE A 101 5.78 6.41 -0.65
C ILE A 101 6.55 5.58 -1.69
N ALA A 102 5.83 4.83 -2.53
CA ALA A 102 6.50 4.11 -3.61
C ALA A 102 7.18 5.07 -4.58
N ASN A 103 8.44 4.79 -4.88
CA ASN A 103 9.26 5.65 -5.71
C ASN A 103 8.81 5.59 -7.18
N LEU A 104 8.55 6.77 -7.74
CA LEU A 104 8.33 6.96 -9.17
C LEU A 104 9.67 6.94 -9.91
N VAL A 105 9.92 5.84 -10.63
CA VAL A 105 11.15 5.60 -11.37
C VAL A 105 11.13 6.31 -12.72
N ALA A 106 10.01 6.20 -13.44
CA ALA A 106 9.82 6.82 -14.75
C ALA A 106 8.33 7.01 -15.04
N TRP A 107 8.00 7.95 -15.92
CA TRP A 107 6.62 8.14 -16.37
C TRP A 107 6.58 8.81 -17.73
N ARG A 108 5.48 8.64 -18.46
CA ARG A 108 5.27 9.26 -19.77
C ARG A 108 3.79 9.45 -20.03
N ASP A 109 3.44 10.46 -20.81
CA ASP A 109 2.08 10.75 -21.21
C ASP A 109 2.07 11.39 -22.61
N ASP A 110 2.40 10.57 -23.60
CA ASP A 110 2.35 11.01 -25.00
C ASP A 110 0.96 10.67 -25.58
N PRO A 111 0.25 11.61 -26.22
CA PRO A 111 -1.09 11.37 -26.74
C PRO A 111 -1.13 10.35 -27.90
N ALA A 112 0.01 10.09 -28.54
CA ALA A 112 0.17 9.10 -29.60
C ALA A 112 1.56 8.45 -29.51
N PRO A 113 1.72 7.20 -29.96
CA PRO A 113 3.02 6.55 -29.96
C PRO A 113 3.92 7.24 -30.98
N VAL A 114 5.02 7.82 -30.52
CA VAL A 114 6.00 8.48 -31.41
C VAL A 114 6.59 7.43 -32.35
N ASN A 115 6.56 7.67 -33.67
CA ASN A 115 7.12 6.75 -34.66
C ASN A 115 8.65 6.76 -34.61
N ILE A 116 9.24 5.85 -33.83
CA ILE A 116 10.70 5.77 -33.59
C ILE A 116 11.49 5.25 -34.80
N ARG A 117 10.85 4.81 -35.91
CA ARG A 117 11.57 4.28 -37.08
C ARG A 117 12.59 5.29 -37.66
N GLY A 118 12.34 6.61 -37.52
CA GLY A 118 13.27 7.68 -37.93
C GLY A 118 14.34 8.08 -36.89
N LEU A 119 14.22 7.64 -35.62
CA LEU A 119 15.02 8.13 -34.49
C LEU A 119 16.02 7.10 -33.94
N ARG A 120 16.37 6.06 -34.72
CA ARG A 120 17.36 5.03 -34.35
C ARG A 120 18.72 5.61 -33.89
N ARG A 121 19.09 6.82 -34.31
CA ARG A 121 20.30 7.52 -33.85
C ARG A 121 20.15 8.14 -32.45
N LEU A 122 18.97 8.62 -32.05
CA LEU A 122 18.77 9.24 -30.74
C LEU A 122 18.73 8.22 -29.59
N ARG A 123 18.26 7.00 -29.85
CA ARG A 123 18.24 5.92 -28.83
C ARG A 123 19.62 5.64 -28.22
N ARG A 124 20.70 5.86 -28.98
CA ARG A 124 22.09 5.72 -28.49
C ARG A 124 22.55 6.87 -27.58
N PHE A 125 21.96 8.06 -27.69
CA PHE A 125 22.39 9.25 -26.95
C PHE A 125 21.70 9.43 -25.60
N VAL A 126 20.51 8.85 -25.38
CA VAL A 126 19.75 9.00 -24.12
C VAL A 126 20.24 8.05 -22.99
N HIS A 127 21.29 7.26 -23.23
CA HIS A 127 21.77 6.26 -22.27
C HIS A 127 22.75 6.76 -21.18
N ARG A 128 22.97 8.08 -21.03
CA ARG A 128 23.83 8.61 -19.96
C ARG A 128 23.00 8.95 -18.70
N GLY A 129 22.81 7.96 -17.84
CA GLY A 129 22.27 8.13 -16.47
C GLY A 129 21.36 6.98 -16.04
N TYR A 130 21.47 6.55 -14.78
CA TYR A 130 20.63 5.51 -14.17
C TYR A 130 19.14 5.89 -14.14
N GLU A 131 18.81 7.17 -13.98
CA GLU A 131 17.43 7.67 -14.03
C GLU A 131 16.88 7.78 -15.48
N GLY A 132 17.76 7.89 -16.47
CA GLY A 132 17.37 8.09 -17.87
C GLY A 132 16.95 6.80 -18.60
N ALA A 133 17.42 5.64 -18.15
CA ALA A 133 17.20 4.37 -18.86
C ALA A 133 15.73 3.94 -18.87
N ALA A 134 15.08 3.96 -17.69
CA ALA A 134 13.66 3.65 -17.58
C ALA A 134 12.80 4.71 -18.28
N GLN A 135 13.15 5.99 -18.16
CA GLN A 135 12.44 7.08 -18.86
C GLN A 135 12.51 6.94 -20.39
N ALA A 136 13.70 6.61 -20.92
CA ALA A 136 13.91 6.34 -22.35
C ALA A 136 13.21 5.06 -22.82
N ALA A 137 13.10 4.07 -21.93
CA ALA A 137 12.42 2.81 -22.21
C ALA A 137 10.93 3.01 -22.50
N LEU A 138 10.30 4.07 -21.98
CA LEU A 138 8.89 4.37 -22.22
C LEU A 138 8.62 5.07 -23.56
N VAL A 139 9.66 5.53 -24.29
CA VAL A 139 9.47 6.18 -25.60
C VAL A 139 8.76 5.23 -26.56
N GLY A 140 7.64 5.66 -27.13
CA GLY A 140 6.85 4.88 -28.08
C GLY A 140 5.59 4.23 -27.50
N LEU A 141 5.39 4.29 -26.18
CA LEU A 141 4.11 3.96 -25.56
C LEU A 141 3.19 5.17 -25.61
N ALA A 142 1.94 4.95 -26.03
CA ALA A 142 0.90 5.97 -26.06
C ALA A 142 0.15 6.03 -24.73
N ASN A 143 -0.41 7.19 -24.40
CA ASN A 143 -1.18 7.49 -23.19
C ASN A 143 -0.35 7.35 -21.90
N PRO A 144 -0.89 7.76 -20.73
CA PRO A 144 -0.17 7.69 -19.48
C PRO A 144 0.36 6.30 -19.18
N VAL A 145 1.65 6.24 -18.84
CA VAL A 145 2.34 5.06 -18.32
C VAL A 145 3.30 5.51 -17.25
N MET A 146 3.42 4.73 -16.19
CA MET A 146 4.44 4.96 -15.18
C MET A 146 5.11 3.67 -14.75
N VAL A 147 6.32 3.83 -14.22
CA VAL A 147 7.16 2.78 -13.67
C VAL A 147 7.44 3.14 -12.22
N LEU A 148 7.07 2.24 -11.32
CA LEU A 148 7.34 2.32 -9.89
C LEU A 148 8.40 1.30 -9.50
N GLU A 149 9.02 1.51 -8.34
CA GLU A 149 9.72 0.43 -7.67
C GLU A 149 8.78 -0.76 -7.45
N TYR A 150 9.31 -1.98 -7.49
CA TYR A 150 8.52 -3.18 -7.20
C TYR A 150 8.59 -3.52 -5.71
N LEU A 151 7.43 -3.59 -5.06
CA LEU A 151 7.32 -4.00 -3.65
C LEU A 151 7.13 -5.52 -3.58
N SER A 152 8.20 -6.25 -3.28
CA SER A 152 8.23 -7.72 -3.38
C SER A 152 7.41 -8.44 -2.32
N ASN A 153 7.11 -7.79 -1.19
CA ASN A 153 6.55 -8.44 -0.01
C ASN A 153 5.01 -8.48 -0.01
N GLY A 154 4.38 -8.01 -1.09
CA GLY A 154 2.93 -7.94 -1.25
C GLY A 154 2.29 -6.74 -0.57
N ASP A 155 0.96 -6.75 -0.50
CA ASP A 155 0.14 -5.74 0.16
C ASP A 155 -0.27 -6.16 1.59
N MET A 156 -0.99 -5.26 2.28
CA MET A 156 -1.51 -5.50 3.63
C MET A 156 -2.55 -6.61 3.69
N GLY A 157 -3.31 -6.85 2.61
CA GLY A 157 -4.26 -7.96 2.52
C GLY A 157 -3.55 -9.30 2.58
N ARG A 158 -2.47 -9.45 1.81
CA ARG A 158 -1.64 -10.66 1.87
C ARG A 158 -0.94 -10.85 3.20
N LEU A 159 -0.47 -9.76 3.83
CA LEU A 159 0.08 -9.85 5.18
C LEU A 159 -0.98 -10.37 6.16
N TYR A 160 -2.20 -9.85 6.05
CA TYR A 160 -3.35 -10.31 6.81
C TYR A 160 -3.62 -11.82 6.61
N ASP A 161 -3.68 -12.28 5.36
CA ASP A 161 -3.96 -13.69 5.03
C ASP A 161 -2.88 -14.62 5.62
N ARG A 162 -1.61 -14.22 5.52
CA ARG A 162 -0.49 -14.95 6.11
C ARG A 162 -0.56 -14.98 7.64
N ALA A 163 -0.87 -13.85 8.29
CA ALA A 163 -1.02 -13.80 9.73
C ALA A 163 -2.16 -14.70 10.23
N LEU A 164 -3.25 -14.76 9.47
CA LEU A 164 -4.37 -15.68 9.74
C LEU A 164 -3.95 -17.14 9.55
N ALA A 165 -3.33 -17.49 8.42
CA ALA A 165 -2.90 -18.85 8.09
C ALA A 165 -1.91 -19.43 9.11
N HIS A 166 -0.98 -18.61 9.60
CA HIS A 166 -0.02 -19.00 10.63
C HIS A 166 -0.53 -18.84 12.06
N ASN A 167 -1.77 -18.35 12.25
CA ASN A 167 -2.35 -18.01 13.56
C ASN A 167 -1.44 -17.08 14.40
N ILE A 168 -0.78 -16.12 13.75
CA ILE A 168 0.13 -15.18 14.41
C ILE A 168 -0.61 -13.87 14.72
N LEU A 169 -0.46 -13.40 15.95
CA LEU A 169 -0.84 -12.05 16.35
C LEU A 169 0.38 -11.14 16.25
N LEU A 170 0.27 -10.04 15.50
CA LEU A 170 1.36 -9.08 15.37
C LEU A 170 1.73 -8.47 16.73
N PRO A 171 3.04 -8.29 17.01
CA PRO A 171 3.52 -7.54 18.17
C PRO A 171 3.04 -6.08 18.15
N ASN A 172 2.86 -5.47 19.33
CA ASN A 172 2.42 -4.08 19.45
C ASN A 172 3.41 -3.12 18.77
N ARG A 173 4.72 -3.38 18.91
CA ARG A 173 5.78 -2.62 18.23
C ARG A 173 5.63 -2.60 16.70
N VAL A 174 5.22 -3.73 16.11
CA VAL A 174 4.94 -3.84 14.67
C VAL A 174 3.67 -3.06 14.31
N LEU A 175 2.61 -3.17 15.11
CA LEU A 175 1.35 -2.44 14.88
C LEU A 175 1.54 -0.93 14.95
N TRP A 176 2.27 -0.43 15.95
CA TRP A 176 2.64 0.98 16.07
C TRP A 176 3.42 1.47 14.86
N SER A 177 4.43 0.70 14.44
CA SER A 177 5.26 1.02 13.27
C SER A 177 4.45 1.11 11.98
N PHE A 178 3.56 0.14 11.73
CA PHE A 178 2.71 0.15 10.55
C PHE A 178 1.70 1.29 10.57
N PHE A 179 1.13 1.60 11.74
CA PHE A 179 0.23 2.74 11.89
C PHE A 179 0.94 4.05 11.58
N LEU A 180 2.13 4.24 12.15
CA LEU A 180 2.96 5.42 11.90
C LEU A 180 3.34 5.56 10.41
N CYS A 181 3.81 4.47 9.78
CA CYS A 181 4.14 4.47 8.34
C CYS A 181 2.95 4.88 7.45
N SER A 182 1.73 4.53 7.83
CA SER A 182 0.53 4.89 7.06
C SER A 182 0.17 6.37 7.13
N MET A 183 0.75 7.12 8.08
CA MET A 183 0.51 8.54 8.27
C MET A 183 1.66 9.42 7.75
N LEU A 184 2.87 8.87 7.61
CA LEU A 184 4.04 9.61 7.15
C LEU A 184 4.13 9.63 5.61
N GLY A 185 4.24 10.83 5.06
CA GLY A 185 4.63 11.11 3.67
C GLY A 185 6.07 11.62 3.52
N ASP A 186 6.90 11.55 4.57
CA ASP A 186 8.26 12.14 4.78
C ASP A 186 8.23 13.69 4.97
N GLU A 187 9.05 14.39 5.78
CA GLU A 187 10.49 14.32 6.08
C GLU A 187 10.81 14.22 7.60
N GLY A 188 11.78 13.38 7.99
CA GLY A 188 12.63 13.63 9.17
C GLY A 188 12.71 12.55 10.26
N GLY A 189 11.87 11.51 10.21
CA GLY A 189 11.93 10.42 11.18
C GLY A 189 13.02 9.41 10.83
N LYS A 190 14.25 9.58 11.34
CA LYS A 190 15.19 8.45 11.46
C LYS A 190 14.59 7.47 12.48
N PHE A 191 13.70 6.61 12.01
CA PHE A 191 12.95 5.70 12.86
C PHE A 191 13.84 4.49 13.19
N PRO A 192 14.29 4.32 14.46
CA PRO A 192 15.22 3.25 14.82
C PRO A 192 14.63 1.85 14.54
N GLU A 193 13.31 1.74 14.67
CA GLU A 193 12.60 0.47 14.51
C GLU A 193 12.67 -0.07 13.07
N HIS A 194 12.97 0.76 12.05
CA HIS A 194 13.16 0.25 10.68
C HIS A 194 14.39 -0.64 10.52
N ALA A 195 15.26 -0.70 11.53
CA ALA A 195 16.26 -1.74 11.63
C ALA A 195 15.64 -3.14 11.86
N GLU A 196 14.44 -3.21 12.44
CA GLU A 196 13.76 -4.44 12.84
C GLU A 196 12.46 -4.70 12.05
N VAL A 197 11.72 -3.65 11.69
CA VAL A 197 10.38 -3.71 11.08
C VAL A 197 10.39 -3.13 9.66
N PRO A 198 9.85 -3.86 8.66
CA PRO A 198 9.83 -3.38 7.29
C PRO A 198 9.01 -2.10 7.15
N ILE A 199 9.45 -1.23 6.23
CA ILE A 199 8.76 0.00 5.88
C ILE A 199 7.48 -0.35 5.10
N VAL A 200 6.34 0.17 5.56
CA VAL A 200 5.09 0.16 4.80
C VAL A 200 5.11 1.37 3.87
N LYS A 201 4.79 1.14 2.59
CA LYS A 201 4.68 2.20 1.60
C LYS A 201 3.25 2.38 1.11
N LEU A 202 2.82 3.63 1.02
CA LEU A 202 1.55 3.99 0.38
C LEU A 202 1.72 4.04 -1.14
N ILE A 203 0.70 3.52 -1.83
CA ILE A 203 0.57 3.48 -3.28
C ILE A 203 -0.84 3.92 -3.70
N ASP A 204 -1.06 4.04 -5.00
CA ASP A 204 -2.38 4.26 -5.60
C ASP A 204 -3.02 5.63 -5.31
N PHE A 205 -2.33 6.70 -5.74
CA PHE A 205 -2.80 8.08 -5.62
C PHE A 205 -3.80 8.50 -6.72
N GLY A 206 -4.40 7.54 -7.43
CA GLY A 206 -5.31 7.82 -8.55
C GLY A 206 -6.55 8.63 -8.16
N GLN A 207 -6.95 8.57 -6.88
CA GLN A 207 -8.06 9.34 -6.30
C GLN A 207 -7.62 10.40 -5.28
N ALA A 208 -6.31 10.59 -5.09
CA ALA A 208 -5.80 11.57 -4.14
C ALA A 208 -6.19 12.99 -4.58
N THR A 209 -6.51 13.85 -3.61
CA THR A 209 -6.78 15.26 -3.84
C THR A 209 -5.88 16.09 -2.96
N VAL A 210 -5.56 17.30 -3.40
CA VAL A 210 -4.87 18.31 -2.58
C VAL A 210 -5.89 19.38 -2.25
N PRO A 211 -6.68 19.21 -1.18
CA PRO A 211 -7.70 20.19 -0.85
C PRO A 211 -7.04 21.47 -0.33
N GLN A 212 -7.50 22.63 -0.80
CA GLN A 212 -7.03 23.92 -0.29
C GLN A 212 -7.37 24.04 1.21
N GLY A 213 -6.40 24.42 2.03
CA GLY A 213 -6.61 24.76 3.45
C GLY A 213 -6.50 23.62 4.47
N PHE A 214 -6.22 22.38 4.07
CA PHE A 214 -6.01 21.28 5.03
C PHE A 214 -4.53 21.10 5.36
N GLY A 215 -3.99 21.97 6.21
CA GLY A 215 -2.66 21.79 6.81
C GLY A 215 -2.59 20.68 7.87
N ASN A 216 -3.74 20.14 8.29
CA ASN A 216 -3.86 19.25 9.46
C ASN A 216 -4.12 17.78 9.11
N GLY A 217 -4.00 17.41 7.82
CA GLY A 217 -4.34 16.08 7.30
C GLY A 217 -5.85 15.83 7.25
N SER A 218 -6.27 14.89 6.39
CA SER A 218 -7.68 14.53 6.27
C SER A 218 -8.10 13.62 7.43
N PRO A 219 -9.16 13.97 8.20
CA PRO A 219 -9.73 13.08 9.21
C PRO A 219 -10.16 11.72 8.64
N GLU A 220 -10.45 11.66 7.34
CA GLU A 220 -10.77 10.41 6.64
C GLU A 220 -9.53 9.55 6.38
N ASN A 221 -8.36 10.15 6.13
CA ASN A 221 -7.12 9.39 6.00
C ASN A 221 -6.72 8.77 7.35
N ILE A 222 -6.88 9.53 8.44
CA ILE A 222 -6.61 9.06 9.81
C ILE A 222 -7.53 7.89 10.17
N TYR A 223 -8.81 8.00 9.82
CA TYR A 223 -9.78 6.91 9.96
C TYR A 223 -9.36 5.65 9.20
N ARG A 224 -8.99 5.80 7.91
CA ARG A 224 -8.61 4.67 7.05
C ARG A 224 -7.32 4.01 7.52
N ALA A 225 -6.34 4.79 7.95
CA ALA A 225 -5.11 4.31 8.58
C ALA A 225 -5.42 3.44 9.80
N ALA A 226 -6.27 3.93 10.72
CA ALA A 226 -6.66 3.17 11.90
C ALA A 226 -7.44 1.90 11.55
N ARG A 227 -8.32 1.96 10.55
CA ARG A 227 -9.09 0.79 10.08
C ARG A 227 -8.18 -0.33 9.59
N ILE A 228 -7.10 -0.02 8.88
CA ILE A 228 -6.12 -1.03 8.42
C ILE A 228 -5.52 -1.76 9.63
N ILE A 229 -5.12 -1.02 10.67
CA ILE A 229 -4.51 -1.62 11.87
C ILE A 229 -5.54 -2.43 12.66
N VAL A 230 -6.77 -1.95 12.80
CA VAL A 230 -7.85 -2.71 13.44
C VAL A 230 -8.12 -4.03 12.72
N ASN A 231 -8.10 -4.04 11.38
CA ASN A 231 -8.26 -5.27 10.62
C ASN A 231 -7.10 -6.26 10.85
N LEU A 232 -5.86 -5.77 10.91
CA LEU A 232 -4.69 -6.59 11.27
C LEU A 232 -4.82 -7.19 12.68
N ILE A 233 -5.26 -6.41 13.66
CA ILE A 233 -5.50 -6.88 15.05
C ILE A 233 -6.60 -7.95 15.07
N CYS A 234 -7.73 -7.68 14.41
CA CYS A 234 -8.90 -8.55 14.46
C CYS A 234 -8.70 -9.87 13.72
N ARG A 235 -7.71 -9.94 12.81
CA ARG A 235 -7.52 -11.07 11.88
C ARG A 235 -8.84 -11.47 11.23
N ARG A 236 -9.64 -10.45 10.86
CA ARG A 236 -10.77 -10.58 9.92
C ARG A 236 -10.60 -9.60 8.77
N GLY A 237 -11.06 -9.98 7.57
CA GLY A 237 -11.12 -9.11 6.39
C GLY A 237 -12.06 -7.92 6.60
N GLU A 238 -12.57 -7.31 5.53
CA GLU A 238 -13.52 -6.18 5.59
C GLU A 238 -14.89 -6.55 6.21
N GLY A 239 -14.92 -7.04 7.45
CA GLY A 239 -16.13 -7.06 8.25
C GLY A 239 -16.43 -5.63 8.70
N GLY A 240 -17.67 -5.18 8.54
CA GLY A 240 -18.09 -3.82 8.85
C GLY A 240 -17.75 -3.34 10.27
N ASP A 241 -17.51 -2.04 10.36
CA ASP A 241 -17.31 -1.29 11.59
C ASP A 241 -18.33 -1.68 12.68
N VAL A 242 -17.86 -1.92 13.90
CA VAL A 242 -18.75 -2.16 15.05
C VAL A 242 -18.77 -0.87 15.87
N THR A 243 -19.94 -0.24 15.90
CA THR A 243 -20.12 1.01 16.60
C THR A 243 -20.42 0.77 18.07
N THR A 244 -19.71 1.46 18.96
CA THR A 244 -19.93 1.44 20.41
C THR A 244 -19.57 2.79 21.05
N HIS A 245 -19.90 2.95 22.33
CA HIS A 245 -19.45 4.09 23.14
C HIS A 245 -18.18 3.72 23.91
N TRP A 246 -17.14 4.55 23.80
CA TRP A 246 -15.86 4.37 24.48
C TRP A 246 -15.37 5.72 24.97
N GLN A 247 -14.98 5.85 26.24
CA GLN A 247 -14.40 7.10 26.79
C GLN A 247 -15.16 8.38 26.38
N GLY A 248 -16.50 8.35 26.44
CA GLY A 248 -17.36 9.49 26.12
C GLY A 248 -17.50 9.82 24.63
N ARG A 249 -17.08 8.95 23.70
CA ARG A 249 -17.28 9.12 22.25
C ARG A 249 -17.86 7.87 21.59
N GLU A 250 -18.65 8.07 20.53
CA GLU A 250 -19.09 6.97 19.66
C GLU A 250 -17.97 6.64 18.66
N THR A 251 -17.55 5.38 18.62
CA THR A 251 -16.43 4.91 17.79
C THR A 251 -16.78 3.64 17.04
N ARG A 252 -16.17 3.49 15.86
CA ARG A 252 -16.28 2.33 14.96
C ARG A 252 -15.29 1.20 15.29
N ALA A 253 -14.46 1.39 16.31
CA ALA A 253 -13.46 0.42 16.76
C ALA A 253 -14.01 -0.64 17.75
N GLY A 254 -15.33 -0.80 17.87
CA GLY A 254 -15.96 -1.62 18.92
C GLY A 254 -15.49 -3.08 19.00
N ARG A 255 -14.89 -3.61 17.94
CA ARG A 255 -14.33 -4.98 17.93
C ARG A 255 -13.11 -5.16 18.81
N ILE A 256 -12.29 -4.12 18.97
CA ILE A 256 -11.05 -4.20 19.76
C ILE A 256 -11.22 -3.70 21.19
N LEU A 257 -12.44 -3.23 21.52
CA LEU A 257 -12.76 -2.63 22.80
C LEU A 257 -13.33 -3.66 23.77
N PRO A 258 -13.03 -3.55 25.07
CA PRO A 258 -13.73 -4.31 26.09
C PRO A 258 -15.24 -4.06 26.04
N ASP A 259 -16.02 -5.11 26.32
CA ASP A 259 -17.48 -4.98 26.46
C ASP A 259 -17.88 -4.35 27.81
N ALA A 260 -19.18 -4.15 28.04
CA ALA A 260 -19.71 -3.58 29.28
C ALA A 260 -19.44 -4.45 30.52
N ALA A 261 -19.15 -5.75 30.34
CA ALA A 261 -18.75 -6.66 31.42
C ALA A 261 -17.24 -6.66 31.65
N GLY A 262 -16.47 -5.86 30.88
CA GLY A 262 -15.01 -5.79 30.97
C GLY A 262 -14.29 -6.90 30.22
N ASN A 263 -15.00 -7.73 29.44
CA ASN A 263 -14.36 -8.78 28.65
C ASN A 263 -13.56 -8.12 27.53
N ASN A 264 -12.24 -8.21 27.61
CA ASN A 264 -11.34 -7.66 26.60
C ASN A 264 -11.06 -8.71 25.52
N PRO A 265 -11.52 -8.51 24.27
CA PRO A 265 -11.29 -9.47 23.19
C PRO A 265 -9.82 -9.59 22.79
N PHE A 266 -9.00 -8.57 23.09
CA PHE A 266 -7.57 -8.54 22.79
C PHE A 266 -6.78 -8.11 24.03
N PRO A 267 -6.63 -8.98 25.05
CA PRO A 267 -5.95 -8.62 26.29
C PRO A 267 -4.46 -8.32 26.10
N THR A 268 -3.87 -8.77 24.98
CA THR A 268 -2.46 -8.49 24.63
C THR A 268 -2.24 -7.21 23.84
N LEU A 269 -3.31 -6.53 23.41
CA LEU A 269 -3.21 -5.27 22.68
C LEU A 269 -2.91 -4.15 23.68
N ASP A 270 -1.87 -3.38 23.37
CA ASP A 270 -1.49 -2.17 24.08
C ASP A 270 -2.73 -1.27 24.28
N PRO A 271 -3.13 -1.00 25.55
CA PRO A 271 -4.25 -0.14 25.85
C PRO A 271 -4.15 1.24 25.20
N TRP A 272 -2.95 1.79 25.06
CA TRP A 272 -2.76 3.11 24.49
C TRP A 272 -2.94 3.13 22.97
N LEU A 273 -2.47 2.07 22.30
CA LEU A 273 -2.76 1.85 20.88
C LEU A 273 -4.26 1.67 20.67
N ARG A 274 -4.91 0.85 21.50
CA ARG A 274 -6.37 0.64 21.44
C ARG A 274 -7.12 1.95 21.52
N ASP A 275 -6.77 2.81 22.48
CA ASP A 275 -7.43 4.10 22.68
C ASP A 275 -7.20 5.07 21.52
N LEU A 276 -5.98 5.14 20.99
CA LEU A 276 -5.69 5.96 19.82
C LEU A 276 -6.47 5.48 18.59
N LEU A 277 -6.49 4.17 18.31
CA LEU A 277 -7.25 3.62 17.20
C LEU A 277 -8.76 3.91 17.34
N ALA A 278 -9.30 3.78 18.56
CA ALA A 278 -10.69 4.12 18.84
C ALA A 278 -11.00 5.61 18.62
N GLU A 279 -10.08 6.51 18.93
CA GLU A 279 -10.19 7.95 18.68
C GLU A 279 -10.12 8.28 17.18
N CYS A 280 -9.15 7.70 16.45
CA CYS A 280 -9.05 7.83 15.00
C CYS A 280 -10.31 7.29 14.28
N MET A 281 -10.97 6.30 14.88
CA MET A 281 -12.21 5.70 14.38
C MET A 281 -13.48 6.32 14.96
N ALA A 282 -13.41 7.51 15.58
CA ALA A 282 -14.58 8.24 16.04
C ALA A 282 -15.58 8.48 14.89
N ARG A 283 -16.88 8.32 15.18
CA ARG A 283 -17.97 8.54 14.22
C ARG A 283 -18.01 9.99 13.77
N GLU A 284 -17.86 10.90 14.71
CA GLU A 284 -17.76 12.34 14.48
C GLU A 284 -16.35 12.69 14.00
N TRP A 285 -16.22 13.18 12.76
CA TRP A 285 -14.92 13.44 12.14
C TRP A 285 -14.08 14.47 12.89
N HIS A 286 -14.71 15.47 13.52
CA HIS A 286 -14.04 16.52 14.29
C HIS A 286 -13.57 16.05 15.67
N ARG A 287 -13.94 14.83 16.08
CA ARG A 287 -13.44 14.18 17.31
C ARG A 287 -12.28 13.23 17.06
N ARG A 288 -11.88 13.06 15.79
CA ARG A 288 -10.64 12.36 15.43
C ARG A 288 -9.47 13.28 15.73
N PRO A 289 -8.30 12.74 16.09
CA PRO A 289 -7.12 13.58 16.27
C PRO A 289 -6.73 14.19 14.93
N ASP A 290 -6.02 15.32 14.96
CA ASP A 290 -5.34 15.80 13.75
C ASP A 290 -4.10 14.93 13.43
N LEU A 291 -3.56 15.10 12.23
CA LEU A 291 -2.44 14.28 11.76
C LEU A 291 -1.20 14.42 12.67
N ARG A 292 -0.93 15.63 13.15
CA ARG A 292 0.21 15.90 14.03
C ARG A 292 0.08 15.13 15.34
N THR A 293 -1.07 15.24 16.00
CA THR A 293 -1.37 14.55 17.26
C THR A 293 -1.30 13.04 17.09
N ALA A 294 -1.83 12.51 15.98
CA ALA A 294 -1.79 11.08 15.68
C ALA A 294 -0.35 10.58 15.47
N ILE A 295 0.48 11.33 14.73
CA ILE A 295 1.91 11.04 14.52
C ILE A 295 2.65 11.07 15.85
N GLU A 296 2.53 12.14 16.63
CA GLU A 296 3.25 12.30 17.91
C GLU A 296 2.95 11.13 18.86
N ARG A 297 1.67 10.74 18.97
CA ARG A 297 1.28 9.58 19.80
C ARG A 297 1.83 8.27 19.23
N ALA A 298 1.76 8.08 17.91
CA ALA A 298 2.30 6.88 17.28
C ALA A 298 3.82 6.77 17.37
N GLU A 299 4.56 7.88 17.30
CA GLU A 299 6.01 7.92 17.48
C GLU A 299 6.43 7.53 18.89
N ILE A 300 5.76 8.07 19.92
CA ILE A 300 6.03 7.69 21.31
C ILE A 300 5.74 6.21 21.49
N GLY A 301 4.62 5.72 20.95
CA GLY A 301 4.21 4.33 21.04
C GLY A 301 5.28 3.43 20.43
N ALA A 302 5.69 3.73 19.20
CA ALA A 302 6.63 2.92 18.46
C ALA A 302 8.09 2.97 18.99
N ARG A 303 8.42 3.95 19.87
CA ARG A 303 9.74 4.05 20.53
C ARG A 303 9.79 3.37 21.90
N MET A 304 8.67 2.85 22.40
CA MET A 304 8.64 2.20 23.70
C MET A 304 9.49 0.91 23.68
N PRO A 305 10.27 0.63 24.75
CA PRO A 305 11.04 -0.60 24.85
C PRO A 305 10.10 -1.82 25.00
N PRO A 306 10.56 -3.04 24.69
CA PRO A 306 9.77 -4.26 24.87
C PRO A 306 9.11 -4.39 26.26
N ALA A 307 9.81 -3.95 27.31
CA ALA A 307 9.33 -3.98 28.69
C ALA A 307 8.07 -3.14 28.95
N ALA A 308 7.73 -2.19 28.07
CA ALA A 308 6.50 -1.40 28.18
C ALA A 308 5.24 -2.20 27.80
N TYR A 309 5.39 -3.32 27.09
CA TYR A 309 4.28 -4.11 26.54
C TYR A 309 4.04 -5.41 27.32
N THR A 310 3.78 -5.28 28.61
CA THR A 310 3.63 -6.41 29.55
C THR A 310 2.17 -6.75 29.83
N PHE A 311 1.34 -6.73 28.78
CA PHE A 311 -0.10 -6.97 28.89
C PHE A 311 -0.49 -8.25 28.13
N PRO A 312 -1.11 -9.24 28.79
CA PRO A 312 -1.08 -9.51 30.23
C PRO A 312 0.36 -9.86 30.71
N PRO A 313 0.60 -9.98 32.04
CA PRO A 313 1.90 -10.42 32.56
C PRO A 313 2.40 -11.69 31.84
N GLY A 314 3.63 -11.65 31.32
CA GLY A 314 4.21 -12.72 30.49
C GLY A 314 4.16 -12.50 28.97
N ALA A 315 3.47 -11.45 28.48
CA ALA A 315 3.43 -11.12 27.06
C ALA A 315 4.76 -10.59 26.48
N LEU A 316 5.73 -10.24 27.33
CA LEU A 316 7.04 -9.67 26.94
C LEU A 316 7.76 -10.48 25.86
N ALA A 317 7.64 -11.81 25.89
CA ALA A 317 8.28 -12.69 24.91
C ALA A 317 7.93 -12.33 23.46
N ARG A 318 6.75 -11.75 23.22
CA ARG A 318 6.25 -11.36 21.89
C ARG A 318 6.80 -10.04 21.37
N GLU A 319 7.46 -9.26 22.22
CA GLU A 319 7.87 -7.88 21.91
C GLU A 319 9.40 -7.76 21.80
N THR A 320 10.11 -8.88 22.00
CA THR A 320 11.56 -8.98 21.83
C THR A 320 11.97 -8.82 20.36
N PRO A 321 13.15 -8.24 20.07
CA PRO A 321 13.68 -8.17 18.70
C PRO A 321 13.78 -9.54 18.02
N GLU A 322 14.11 -10.60 18.75
CA GLU A 322 14.21 -11.97 18.25
C GLU A 322 12.85 -12.47 17.77
N TYR A 323 11.81 -12.27 18.57
CA TYR A 323 10.45 -12.69 18.22
C TYR A 323 9.90 -11.87 17.05
N ILE A 324 10.09 -10.55 17.05
CA ILE A 324 9.68 -9.66 15.95
C ILE A 324 10.35 -10.11 14.64
N ARG A 325 11.66 -10.35 14.65
CA ARG A 325 12.39 -10.85 13.48
C ARG A 325 11.86 -12.21 13.03
N ALA A 326 11.58 -13.13 13.93
CA ALA A 326 11.02 -14.44 13.59
C ALA A 326 9.62 -14.32 12.95
N VAL A 327 8.75 -13.49 13.52
CA VAL A 327 7.41 -13.23 12.97
C VAL A 327 7.50 -12.60 11.59
N LEU A 328 8.32 -11.57 11.41
CA LEU A 328 8.47 -10.89 10.12
C LEU A 328 9.17 -11.77 9.08
N LYS A 329 10.10 -12.63 9.49
CA LYS A 329 10.67 -13.64 8.60
C LYS A 329 9.58 -14.55 8.04
N THR A 330 8.75 -15.12 8.90
CA THR A 330 7.63 -15.99 8.48
C THR A 330 6.61 -15.25 7.63
N LEU A 331 6.18 -14.06 8.07
CA LEU A 331 5.05 -13.37 7.45
C LEU A 331 5.44 -12.52 6.23
N VAL A 332 6.70 -12.10 6.09
CA VAL A 332 7.12 -11.11 5.09
C VAL A 332 8.24 -11.64 4.21
N TYR A 333 9.34 -12.14 4.79
CA TYR A 333 10.57 -12.42 4.05
C TYR A 333 10.66 -13.83 3.45
N ASP A 334 10.13 -14.85 4.13
CA ASP A 334 10.05 -16.23 3.65
C ASP A 334 8.74 -16.54 2.93
N ALA A 335 7.80 -15.61 2.99
CA ALA A 335 6.49 -15.79 2.39
C ALA A 335 6.60 -15.87 0.87
N ASP A 336 5.91 -16.85 0.27
CA ASP A 336 5.80 -16.90 -1.19
C ASP A 336 5.03 -15.67 -1.68
N PRO A 337 5.64 -14.82 -2.53
CA PRO A 337 4.97 -13.65 -3.09
C PRO A 337 3.86 -14.02 -4.09
N ASN A 338 3.54 -15.30 -4.32
CA ASN A 338 2.43 -15.74 -5.18
C ASN A 338 1.40 -16.63 -4.46
N ALA A 339 1.58 -16.93 -3.17
CA ALA A 339 0.65 -17.74 -2.38
C ALA A 339 -0.55 -16.96 -1.85
#